data_AF-A0A8J3L3H9-F1
#
_entry.id   AF-A0A8J3L3H9-F1
#
_cell.length_a   1.000
_cell.length_b   1.000
_cell.length_c   1.000
_cell.angle_alpha   90.00
_cell.angle_beta   90.00
_cell.angle_gamma   90.00
#
_symmetry.space_group_name_H-M   'P 1'
#
loop_
_entity.id
_entity.type
_entity.pdbx_description
1 polymer ?
#
loop_
_entity_poly.entity_id
_entity_poly.type
_entity_poly.pdbx_seq_one_letter_code
_entity_poly.pdbx_strand_id
1 'polypeptide(L)'
;MVSRTADRLARTLLRLAAARQPSSLRADLHREWVAELHVLAAEGRPGPLLAYALSLAVSRPAAAEPLAGGTSAAKRVLTHAVLVLLAPAFCYGLAVVSFIGMGVLRDLLFPAFLDHDVVYRLQAPSATVLALSFAVLVGWVSWWLGTQGPLRGVRLVALVVLVLVAATEALVNAVIGTEYGRATAVWLPGLLIAVLVAGRQARRGRPGRGWLLGAAIMAVAVDGAIVAQVAGTHAEDLTWHYAFAPLWLPAALADWSFGLPYPTAAELFVIGDRATGMPQLVLLLSAYAIGYAVGAARPAQAVAPSVAASDPDGSPAEPSGSGSAGTATSA
;
A
#
# COMPACT_ATOMS: atom_id res chain seq x y z
N MET A 1 20.09 27.21 12.55
CA MET A 1 21.07 26.14 12.26
C MET A 1 20.32 24.96 11.65
N VAL A 2 20.58 24.61 10.38
CA VAL A 2 20.03 23.40 9.75
C VAL A 2 20.70 22.17 10.35
N SER A 3 19.95 21.11 10.63
CA SER A 3 20.52 19.86 11.15
C SER A 3 21.47 19.24 10.10
N ARG A 4 22.63 18.73 10.55
CA ARG A 4 23.59 18.03 9.67
C ARG A 4 22.93 16.86 8.92
N THR A 5 21.85 16.29 9.45
CA THR A 5 21.09 15.20 8.84
C THR A 5 20.24 15.68 7.66
N ALA A 6 19.53 16.81 7.78
CA ALA A 6 18.73 17.36 6.70
C ALA A 6 19.58 17.76 5.49
N ASP A 7 20.74 18.37 5.74
CA ASP A 7 21.70 18.75 4.71
C ASP A 7 22.29 17.52 3.98
N ARG A 8 22.70 16.47 4.71
CA ARG A 8 23.15 15.20 4.09
C ARG A 8 22.06 14.56 3.23
N LEU A 9 20.82 14.52 3.73
CA LEU A 9 19.69 13.95 2.99
C LEU A 9 19.45 14.72 1.70
N ALA A 10 19.41 16.05 1.77
CA ALA A 10 19.19 16.92 0.63
C ALA A 10 20.28 16.77 -0.45
N ARG A 11 21.55 16.72 -0.06
CA ARG A 11 22.66 16.45 -1.00
C ARG A 11 22.56 15.08 -1.66
N THR A 12 22.06 14.08 -0.93
CA THR A 12 21.85 12.72 -1.47
C THR A 12 20.72 12.72 -2.51
N LEU A 13 19.60 13.41 -2.23
CA LEU A 13 18.50 13.61 -3.17
C LEU A 13 18.96 14.36 -4.43
N LEU A 14 19.81 15.38 -4.26
CA LEU A 14 20.43 16.13 -5.36
C LEU A 14 21.30 15.27 -6.26
N ARG A 15 22.14 14.39 -5.69
CA ARG A 15 22.96 13.46 -6.47
C ARG A 15 22.10 12.49 -7.27
N LEU A 16 21.00 12.01 -6.67
CA LEU A 16 20.02 11.18 -7.35
C LEU A 16 19.32 11.94 -8.49
N ALA A 17 18.94 13.20 -8.27
CA ALA A 17 18.34 14.06 -9.30
C ALA A 17 19.32 14.27 -10.48
N ALA A 18 20.57 14.61 -10.19
CA ALA A 18 21.60 14.86 -11.21
C ALA A 18 21.97 13.59 -11.99
N ALA A 19 22.05 12.43 -11.34
CA ALA A 19 22.34 11.16 -12.00
C ALA A 19 21.31 10.80 -13.09
N ARG A 20 20.08 11.34 -13.01
CA ARG A 20 19.00 11.11 -13.97
C ARG A 20 19.03 12.05 -15.18
N GLN A 21 19.86 13.09 -15.15
CA GLN A 21 19.98 14.07 -16.24
C GLN A 21 20.93 13.59 -17.34
N PRO A 22 20.74 14.05 -18.60
CA PRO A 22 21.71 13.86 -19.68
C PRO A 22 23.11 14.30 -19.25
N SER A 23 24.15 13.58 -19.69
CA SER A 23 25.54 13.88 -19.30
C SER A 23 25.97 15.30 -19.69
N SER A 24 25.42 15.86 -20.77
CA SER A 24 25.68 17.22 -21.24
C SER A 24 25.18 18.31 -20.28
N LEU A 25 24.06 18.08 -19.58
CA LEU A 25 23.43 19.07 -18.69
C LEU A 25 23.69 18.80 -17.21
N ARG A 26 24.15 17.58 -16.88
CA ARG A 26 24.29 17.11 -15.50
C ARG A 26 25.19 18.00 -14.65
N ALA A 27 26.32 18.44 -15.19
CA ALA A 27 27.29 19.22 -14.42
C ALA A 27 26.78 20.64 -14.13
N ASP A 28 26.10 21.25 -15.10
CA ASP A 28 25.60 22.63 -14.99
C ASP A 28 24.39 22.70 -14.06
N LEU A 29 23.40 21.82 -14.25
CA LEU A 29 22.25 21.71 -13.36
C LEU A 29 22.66 21.36 -11.93
N HIS A 30 23.63 20.46 -11.76
CA HIS A 30 24.11 20.11 -10.42
C HIS A 30 24.74 21.30 -9.70
N ARG A 31 25.52 22.13 -10.40
CA ARG A 31 26.12 23.34 -9.82
C ARG A 31 25.06 24.35 -9.41
N GLU A 32 24.09 24.60 -10.28
CA GLU A 32 22.97 25.52 -10.03
C GLU A 32 22.15 25.07 -8.81
N TRP A 33 21.73 23.80 -8.78
CA TRP A 33 20.92 23.31 -7.67
C TRP A 33 21.69 23.26 -6.33
N VAL A 34 23.00 23.02 -6.36
CA VAL A 34 23.84 23.10 -5.15
C VAL A 34 23.93 24.54 -4.65
N ALA A 35 24.00 25.53 -5.54
CA ALA A 35 24.00 26.94 -5.17
C ALA A 35 22.66 27.33 -4.51
N GLU A 36 21.53 26.93 -5.10
CA GLU A 36 20.20 27.20 -4.54
C GLU A 36 19.97 26.48 -3.21
N LEU A 37 20.48 25.23 -3.07
CA LEU A 37 20.49 24.53 -1.79
C LEU A 37 21.30 25.28 -0.72
N HIS A 38 22.41 25.92 -1.11
CA HIS A 38 23.23 26.70 -0.19
C HIS A 38 22.52 27.96 0.31
N VAL A 39 21.75 28.63 -0.57
CA VAL A 39 20.90 29.77 -0.20
C VAL A 39 19.84 29.33 0.82
N LEU A 40 19.12 28.24 0.54
CA LEU A 40 18.11 27.70 1.46
C LEU A 40 18.70 27.23 2.79
N ALA A 41 19.93 26.71 2.77
CA ALA A 41 20.64 26.32 3.99
C ALA A 41 21.05 27.53 4.84
N ALA A 42 21.49 28.62 4.21
CA ALA A 42 21.86 29.87 4.87
C ALA A 42 20.67 30.54 5.56
N GLU A 43 19.47 30.43 4.98
CA GLU A 43 18.22 30.89 5.60
C GLU A 43 17.79 30.07 6.83
N GLY A 44 18.43 28.92 7.08
CA GLY A 44 18.21 28.14 8.29
C GLY A 44 16.89 27.37 8.32
N ARG A 45 16.20 27.21 7.19
CA ARG A 45 14.87 26.56 7.10
C ARG A 45 14.98 25.14 6.54
N PRO A 46 14.98 24.08 7.39
CA PRO A 46 15.19 22.71 6.93
C PRO A 46 14.04 22.16 6.06
N GLY A 47 12.81 22.62 6.28
CA GLY A 47 11.63 22.19 5.52
C GLY A 47 11.71 22.57 4.03
N PRO A 48 11.83 23.86 3.68
CA PRO A 48 12.00 24.32 2.29
C PRO A 48 13.20 23.67 1.58
N LEU A 49 14.32 23.50 2.29
CA LEU A 49 15.52 22.84 1.77
C LEU A 49 15.24 21.39 1.34
N LEU A 50 14.55 20.61 2.19
CA LEU A 50 14.20 19.23 1.86
C LEU A 50 13.11 19.17 0.78
N ALA A 51 12.12 20.06 0.82
CA ALA A 51 11.07 20.13 -0.18
C ALA A 51 11.63 20.44 -1.58
N TYR A 52 12.59 21.35 -1.69
CA TYR A 52 13.31 21.66 -2.93
C TYR A 52 14.14 20.46 -3.43
N ALA A 53 14.95 19.85 -2.56
CA ALA A 53 15.74 18.69 -2.97
C ALA A 53 14.85 17.49 -3.39
N LEU A 54 13.72 17.30 -2.71
CA LEU A 54 12.72 16.30 -3.06
C LEU A 54 12.02 16.65 -4.37
N SER A 55 11.64 17.91 -4.59
CA SER A 55 11.00 18.33 -5.83
C SER A 55 11.91 18.09 -7.03
N LEU A 56 13.22 18.37 -6.91
CA LEU A 56 14.21 18.05 -7.95
C LEU A 56 14.40 16.55 -8.16
N ALA A 57 14.44 15.75 -7.10
CA ALA A 57 14.58 14.30 -7.21
C ALA A 57 13.36 13.63 -7.88
N VAL A 58 12.18 14.23 -7.71
CA VAL A 58 10.92 13.76 -8.28
C VAL A 58 10.67 14.34 -9.68
N SER A 59 11.16 15.55 -9.97
CA SER A 59 11.00 16.23 -11.26
C SER A 59 11.75 15.51 -12.38
N ARG A 60 11.15 15.50 -13.57
CA ARG A 60 11.69 14.81 -14.75
C ARG A 60 12.71 15.71 -15.47
N PRO A 61 13.77 15.16 -16.11
CA PRO A 61 14.60 15.88 -17.07
C PRO A 61 13.75 16.60 -18.11
N ALA A 62 13.81 17.93 -18.13
CA ALA A 62 13.08 18.76 -19.10
C ALA A 62 13.66 18.68 -20.52
N ALA A 63 14.83 18.07 -20.70
CA ALA A 63 15.65 18.16 -21.91
C ALA A 63 15.55 16.96 -22.87
N ALA A 64 14.67 15.99 -22.63
CA ALA A 64 14.32 15.02 -23.67
C ALA A 64 13.10 15.59 -24.39
N GLU A 65 13.25 15.90 -25.67
CA GLU A 65 12.22 16.40 -26.59
C GLU A 65 10.81 15.89 -26.24
N PRO A 66 9.78 16.74 -26.34
CA PRO A 66 8.41 16.32 -26.12
C PRO A 66 7.96 15.39 -27.26
N LEU A 67 8.35 14.11 -27.19
CA LEU A 67 7.60 13.04 -27.83
C LEU A 67 6.19 13.13 -27.24
N ALA A 68 5.23 13.50 -28.08
CA ALA A 68 3.85 13.84 -27.76
C ALA A 68 3.02 12.79 -26.97
N GLY A 69 3.62 11.73 -26.42
CA GLY A 69 3.01 10.73 -25.54
C GLY A 69 3.49 10.72 -24.07
N GLY A 70 4.49 11.53 -23.68
CA GLY A 70 5.19 11.40 -22.38
C GLY A 70 4.47 11.93 -21.13
N THR A 71 3.52 12.86 -21.27
CA THR A 71 2.76 13.46 -20.14
C THR A 71 1.84 12.45 -19.47
N SER A 72 1.35 11.46 -20.22
CA SER A 72 0.44 10.42 -19.74
C SER A 72 1.09 9.50 -18.70
N ALA A 73 2.38 9.16 -18.87
CA ALA A 73 3.10 8.26 -17.97
C ALA A 73 3.43 8.93 -16.64
N ALA A 74 3.90 10.18 -16.65
CA ALA A 74 4.20 10.94 -15.43
C ALA A 74 2.92 11.18 -14.61
N LYS A 75 1.83 11.56 -15.27
CA LYS A 75 0.51 11.68 -14.63
C LYS A 75 0.08 10.35 -14.00
N ARG A 76 0.21 9.23 -14.71
CA ARG A 76 -0.13 7.90 -14.19
C ARG A 76 0.70 7.50 -12.96
N VAL A 77 2.00 7.80 -12.97
CA VAL A 77 2.90 7.55 -11.83
C VAL A 77 2.50 8.42 -10.64
N LEU A 78 2.26 9.72 -10.86
CA LEU A 78 1.82 10.64 -9.81
C LEU A 78 0.47 10.20 -9.22
N THR A 79 -0.51 9.87 -10.06
CA THR A 79 -1.81 9.37 -9.61
C THR A 79 -1.66 8.09 -8.79
N HIS A 80 -0.82 7.13 -9.21
CA HIS A 80 -0.56 5.93 -8.40
C HIS A 80 0.11 6.26 -7.08
N ALA A 81 1.11 7.15 -7.07
CA ALA A 81 1.80 7.56 -5.86
C ALA A 81 0.83 8.21 -4.85
N VAL A 82 -0.04 9.10 -5.34
CA VAL A 82 -1.09 9.73 -4.52
C VAL A 82 -2.06 8.69 -3.97
N LEU A 83 -2.54 7.75 -4.80
CA LEU A 83 -3.45 6.69 -4.35
C LEU A 83 -2.81 5.79 -3.27
N VAL A 84 -1.56 5.39 -3.47
CA VAL A 84 -0.78 4.59 -2.50
C VAL A 84 -0.54 5.36 -1.20
N LEU A 85 -0.30 6.67 -1.29
CA LEU A 85 -0.08 7.55 -0.15
C LEU A 85 -1.36 7.78 0.66
N LEU A 86 -2.51 7.93 -0.01
CA LEU A 86 -3.81 8.17 0.63
C LEU A 86 -4.48 6.88 1.15
N ALA A 87 -4.05 5.70 0.67
CA ALA A 87 -4.70 4.44 1.01
C ALA A 87 -4.73 4.12 2.53
N PRO A 88 -3.67 4.34 3.34
CA PRO A 88 -3.76 4.15 4.79
C PRO A 88 -4.81 5.05 5.44
N ALA A 89 -4.84 6.34 5.08
CA ALA A 89 -5.84 7.28 5.59
C ALA A 89 -7.26 6.87 5.19
N PHE A 90 -7.43 6.35 3.97
CA PHE A 90 -8.70 5.78 3.52
C PHE A 90 -9.11 4.53 4.33
N CYS A 91 -8.15 3.65 4.66
CA CYS A 91 -8.41 2.49 5.52
C CYS A 91 -8.86 2.92 6.93
N TYR A 92 -8.25 3.97 7.49
CA TYR A 92 -8.72 4.59 8.74
C TYR A 92 -10.14 5.12 8.61
N GLY A 93 -10.43 5.86 7.53
CA GLY A 93 -11.77 6.34 7.23
C GLY A 93 -12.80 5.21 7.18
N LEU A 94 -12.48 4.08 6.54
CA LEU A 94 -13.33 2.90 6.51
C LEU A 94 -13.51 2.25 7.89
N ALA A 95 -12.47 2.19 8.71
CA ALA A 95 -12.56 1.68 10.08
C ALA A 95 -13.51 2.56 10.92
N VAL A 96 -13.35 3.88 10.84
CA VAL A 96 -14.22 4.86 11.52
C VAL A 96 -15.66 4.77 11.01
N VAL A 97 -15.87 4.70 9.70
CA VAL A 97 -17.20 4.53 9.09
C VAL A 97 -17.83 3.21 9.53
N SER A 98 -17.05 2.13 9.67
CA SER A 98 -17.58 0.86 10.18
C SER A 98 -18.07 1.00 11.62
N PHE A 99 -17.32 1.72 12.46
CA PHE A 99 -17.67 1.92 13.86
C PHE A 99 -18.86 2.88 14.05
N ILE A 100 -18.80 4.06 13.42
CA ILE A 100 -19.89 5.06 13.46
C ILE A 100 -21.14 4.52 12.77
N GLY A 101 -20.98 3.91 11.60
CA GLY A 101 -22.08 3.32 10.83
C GLY A 101 -22.82 2.27 11.66
N MET A 102 -22.09 1.47 12.45
CA MET A 102 -22.71 0.50 13.37
C MET A 102 -23.53 1.20 14.47
N GLY A 103 -23.00 2.28 15.06
CA GLY A 103 -23.73 3.07 16.07
C GLY A 103 -24.98 3.75 15.51
N VAL A 104 -24.89 4.30 14.29
CA VAL A 104 -26.04 4.92 13.60
C VAL A 104 -27.08 3.88 13.23
N LEU A 105 -26.68 2.72 12.70
CA LEU A 105 -27.57 1.60 12.42
C LEU A 105 -28.27 1.15 13.71
N ARG A 106 -27.53 1.14 14.82
CA ARG A 106 -28.04 0.79 16.14
C ARG A 106 -29.12 1.74 16.60
N ASP A 107 -28.88 3.04 16.50
CA ASP A 107 -29.78 4.04 17.05
C ASP A 107 -31.01 4.27 16.15
N LEU A 108 -30.90 4.07 14.84
CA LEU A 108 -31.98 4.33 13.88
C LEU A 108 -32.87 3.12 13.59
N LEU A 109 -32.29 1.93 13.37
CA LEU A 109 -33.04 0.78 12.87
C LEU A 109 -33.50 -0.13 14.00
N PHE A 110 -32.67 -0.37 15.00
CA PHE A 110 -32.95 -1.44 15.93
C PHE A 110 -34.06 -1.20 16.96
N PRO A 111 -34.32 0.02 17.48
CA PRO A 111 -35.42 0.24 18.42
C PRO A 111 -36.79 -0.12 17.85
N ALA A 112 -36.93 -0.15 16.52
CA ALA A 112 -38.17 -0.47 15.84
C ALA A 112 -38.40 -1.98 15.62
N PHE A 113 -37.37 -2.82 15.72
CA PHE A 113 -37.45 -4.21 15.25
C PHE A 113 -36.86 -5.26 16.20
N LEU A 114 -35.98 -4.90 17.14
CA LEU A 114 -35.25 -5.87 17.97
C LEU A 114 -35.16 -5.42 19.43
N ASP A 115 -35.16 -6.41 20.33
CA ASP A 115 -34.84 -6.18 21.75
C ASP A 115 -33.41 -5.66 21.91
N HIS A 116 -33.22 -4.77 22.89
CA HIS A 116 -31.94 -4.11 23.16
C HIS A 116 -30.78 -5.11 23.38
N ASP A 117 -31.07 -6.24 24.03
CA ASP A 117 -30.08 -7.30 24.28
C ASP A 117 -29.62 -7.99 22.99
N VAL A 118 -30.54 -8.21 22.03
CA VAL A 118 -30.21 -8.84 20.74
C VAL A 118 -29.33 -7.90 19.93
N VAL A 119 -29.64 -6.61 19.94
CA VAL A 119 -28.90 -5.56 19.26
C VAL A 119 -27.46 -5.49 19.74
N TYR A 120 -27.27 -5.48 21.07
CA TYR A 120 -25.95 -5.45 21.68
C TYR A 120 -25.12 -6.68 21.27
N ARG A 121 -25.72 -7.87 21.31
CA ARG A 121 -25.05 -9.13 20.90
C ARG A 121 -24.69 -9.18 19.42
N LEU A 122 -25.47 -8.54 18.56
CA LEU A 122 -25.20 -8.52 17.12
C LEU A 122 -24.16 -7.48 16.72
N GLN A 123 -23.95 -6.44 17.53
CA GLN A 123 -23.13 -5.29 17.18
C GLN A 123 -21.69 -5.66 16.79
N ALA A 124 -20.99 -6.43 17.63
CA ALA A 124 -19.61 -6.84 17.36
C ALA A 124 -19.50 -7.77 16.14
N PRO A 125 -20.30 -8.86 16.03
CA PRO A 125 -20.33 -9.69 14.82
C PRO A 125 -20.61 -8.92 13.53
N SER A 126 -21.59 -8.00 13.52
CA SER A 126 -21.91 -7.23 12.33
C SER A 126 -20.82 -6.24 11.95
N ALA A 127 -20.22 -5.56 12.94
CA ALA A 127 -19.07 -4.69 12.70
C ALA A 127 -17.89 -5.48 12.12
N THR A 128 -17.67 -6.70 12.60
CA THR A 128 -16.64 -7.62 12.09
C THR A 128 -16.92 -8.06 10.66
N VAL A 129 -18.15 -8.48 10.35
CA VAL A 129 -18.52 -8.87 8.97
C VAL A 129 -18.31 -7.69 8.02
N LEU A 130 -18.69 -6.48 8.44
CA LEU A 130 -18.49 -5.27 7.65
C LEU A 130 -16.99 -4.95 7.46
N ALA A 131 -16.20 -5.00 8.54
CA ALA A 131 -14.75 -4.78 8.47
C ALA A 131 -14.04 -5.81 7.59
N LEU A 132 -14.40 -7.09 7.68
CA LEU A 132 -13.87 -8.15 6.82
C LEU A 132 -14.27 -7.93 5.35
N SER A 133 -15.51 -7.51 5.09
CA SER A 133 -15.98 -7.18 3.74
C SER A 133 -15.18 -6.02 3.13
N PHE A 134 -14.94 -4.97 3.91
CA PHE A 134 -14.07 -3.87 3.51
C PHE A 134 -12.61 -4.31 3.34
N ALA A 135 -12.09 -5.18 4.20
CA ALA A 135 -10.73 -5.71 4.06
C ALA A 135 -10.56 -6.49 2.75
N VAL A 136 -11.54 -7.33 2.39
CA VAL A 136 -11.55 -8.05 1.10
C VAL A 136 -11.60 -7.06 -0.06
N LEU A 137 -12.49 -6.06 -0.01
CA LEU A 137 -12.62 -5.03 -1.05
C LEU A 137 -11.33 -4.23 -1.22
N VAL A 138 -10.77 -3.71 -0.12
CA VAL A 138 -9.52 -2.96 -0.09
C VAL A 138 -8.38 -3.81 -0.62
N GLY A 139 -8.27 -5.06 -0.16
CA GLY A 139 -7.24 -5.98 -0.64
C GLY A 139 -7.34 -6.23 -2.14
N TRP A 140 -8.55 -6.43 -2.67
CA TRP A 140 -8.79 -6.62 -4.10
C TRP A 140 -8.46 -5.37 -4.93
N VAL A 141 -8.93 -4.18 -4.52
CA VAL A 141 -8.61 -2.90 -5.18
C VAL A 141 -7.11 -2.63 -5.16
N SER A 142 -6.45 -2.91 -4.03
CA SER A 142 -5.01 -2.70 -3.86
C SER A 142 -4.20 -3.65 -4.71
N TRP A 143 -4.65 -4.90 -4.85
CA TRP A 143 -4.07 -5.85 -5.78
C TRP A 143 -4.18 -5.37 -7.22
N TRP A 144 -5.37 -4.93 -7.63
CA TRP A 144 -5.56 -4.35 -8.97
C TRP A 144 -4.63 -3.15 -9.19
N LEU A 145 -4.56 -2.21 -8.24
CA LEU A 145 -3.66 -1.06 -8.30
C LEU A 145 -2.18 -1.47 -8.37
N GLY A 146 -1.79 -2.49 -7.61
CA GLY A 146 -0.44 -3.05 -7.63
C GLY A 146 -0.08 -3.66 -9.00
N THR A 147 -1.03 -4.25 -9.72
CA THR A 147 -0.78 -4.77 -11.08
C THR A 147 -0.53 -3.66 -12.10
N GLN A 148 -1.16 -2.49 -11.92
CA GLN A 148 -1.05 -1.32 -12.81
C GLN A 148 0.11 -0.38 -12.42
N GLY A 149 0.63 -0.53 -11.20
CA GLY A 149 1.59 0.39 -10.61
C GLY A 149 3.01 0.33 -11.21
N PRO A 150 3.74 1.46 -11.15
CA PRO A 150 5.13 1.53 -11.56
C PRO A 150 6.10 0.93 -10.53
N LEU A 151 5.66 0.76 -9.27
CA LEU A 151 6.47 0.20 -8.21
C LEU A 151 6.62 -1.32 -8.42
N ARG A 152 7.86 -1.75 -8.68
CA ARG A 152 8.21 -3.16 -8.87
C ARG A 152 9.23 -3.59 -7.83
N GLY A 153 9.13 -4.84 -7.43
CA GLY A 153 10.05 -5.45 -6.47
C GLY A 153 9.46 -5.52 -5.06
N VAL A 154 9.35 -6.74 -4.55
CA VAL A 154 8.68 -7.06 -3.27
C VAL A 154 9.32 -6.32 -2.09
N ARG A 155 10.65 -6.15 -2.07
CA ARG A 155 11.35 -5.46 -0.96
C ARG A 155 11.05 -3.96 -0.92
N LEU A 156 11.06 -3.30 -2.08
CA LEU A 156 10.76 -1.87 -2.18
C LEU A 156 9.31 -1.60 -1.80
N VAL A 157 8.39 -2.42 -2.32
CA VAL A 157 6.96 -2.33 -2.00
C VAL A 157 6.74 -2.56 -0.50
N ALA A 158 7.34 -3.60 0.08
CA ALA A 158 7.25 -3.86 1.51
C ALA A 158 7.73 -2.68 2.35
N LEU A 159 8.88 -2.10 1.99
CA LEU A 159 9.44 -0.95 2.70
C LEU A 159 8.52 0.27 2.61
N VAL A 160 8.07 0.64 1.41
CA VAL A 160 7.20 1.82 1.20
C VAL A 160 5.89 1.65 1.95
N VAL A 161 5.23 0.50 1.79
CA VAL A 161 3.96 0.22 2.47
C VAL A 161 4.13 0.23 3.99
N LEU A 162 5.19 -0.40 4.51
CA LEU A 162 5.44 -0.45 5.95
C LEU A 162 5.71 0.95 6.52
N VAL A 163 6.51 1.77 5.84
CA VAL A 163 6.77 3.17 6.25
C VAL A 163 5.49 3.98 6.27
N LEU A 164 4.65 3.86 5.23
CA LEU A 164 3.37 4.57 5.16
C LEU A 164 2.42 4.16 6.27
N VAL A 165 2.30 2.85 6.49
CA VAL A 165 1.47 2.28 7.56
C VAL A 165 1.95 2.75 8.94
N ALA A 166 3.26 2.64 9.22
CA ALA A 166 3.84 3.07 10.50
C ALA A 166 3.71 4.59 10.71
N ALA A 167 3.92 5.40 9.66
CA ALA A 167 3.77 6.84 9.76
C ALA A 167 2.32 7.27 10.02
N THR A 168 1.36 6.58 9.39
CA THR A 168 -0.08 6.84 9.61
C THR A 168 -0.48 6.45 11.03
N GLU A 169 0.00 5.30 11.52
CA GLU A 169 -0.27 4.86 12.89
C GLU A 169 0.32 5.81 13.92
N ALA A 170 1.57 6.25 13.74
CA ALA A 170 2.21 7.22 14.62
C ALA A 170 1.46 8.56 14.63
N LEU A 171 1.00 9.03 13.47
CA LEU A 171 0.19 10.25 13.38
C LEU A 171 -1.14 10.10 14.11
N VAL A 172 -1.82 8.97 13.93
CA VAL A 172 -3.11 8.73 14.59
C VAL A 172 -2.95 8.63 16.09
N ASN A 173 -1.93 7.90 16.59
CA ASN A 173 -1.62 7.87 18.01
C ASN A 173 -1.32 9.28 18.57
N ALA A 174 -0.60 10.11 17.82
CA ALA A 174 -0.30 11.48 18.24
C ALA A 174 -1.54 12.39 18.29
N VAL A 175 -2.54 12.15 17.43
CA VAL A 175 -3.77 12.95 17.35
C VAL A 175 -4.83 12.49 18.35
N ILE A 176 -5.04 11.17 18.47
CA ILE A 176 -6.11 10.57 19.28
C ILE A 176 -5.63 10.26 20.71
N GLY A 177 -4.32 10.15 20.93
CA GLY A 177 -3.75 9.76 22.23
C GLY A 177 -3.91 8.27 22.54
N THR A 178 -3.96 7.43 21.50
CA THR A 178 -4.08 5.97 21.67
C THR A 178 -2.74 5.32 22.02
N GLU A 179 -2.77 4.37 22.95
CA GLU A 179 -1.58 3.64 23.41
C GLU A 179 -1.39 2.29 22.70
N TYR A 180 -1.44 2.25 21.36
CA TYR A 180 -1.27 1.01 20.59
C TYR A 180 0.20 0.60 20.37
N GLY A 181 1.16 1.27 20.99
CA GLY A 181 2.59 1.07 20.72
C GLY A 181 3.06 -0.38 20.87
N ARG A 182 2.52 -1.14 21.84
CA ARG A 182 2.86 -2.55 22.05
C ARG A 182 2.30 -3.43 20.94
N ALA A 183 1.02 -3.25 20.62
CA ALA A 183 0.34 -3.90 19.52
C ALA A 183 1.08 -3.66 18.20
N THR A 184 1.43 -2.40 17.91
CA THR A 184 2.13 -2.00 16.70
C THR A 184 3.54 -2.59 16.60
N ALA A 185 4.25 -2.73 17.72
CA ALA A 185 5.56 -3.37 17.77
C ALA A 185 5.51 -4.85 17.38
N VAL A 186 4.39 -5.55 17.62
CA VAL A 186 4.20 -6.95 17.20
C VAL A 186 3.65 -7.02 15.78
N TRP A 187 2.68 -6.17 15.46
CA TRP A 187 1.97 -6.19 14.19
C TRP A 187 2.85 -5.80 13.00
N LEU A 188 3.66 -4.73 13.10
CA LEU A 188 4.48 -4.24 11.98
C LEU A 188 5.50 -5.29 11.48
N PRO A 189 6.26 -5.99 12.34
CA PRO A 189 7.10 -7.11 11.90
C PRO A 189 6.31 -8.25 11.26
N GLY A 190 5.15 -8.60 11.83
CA GLY A 190 4.25 -9.60 11.25
C GLY A 190 3.78 -9.21 9.84
N LEU A 191 3.40 -7.94 9.66
CA LEU A 191 3.01 -7.36 8.37
C LEU A 191 4.14 -7.42 7.35
N LEU A 192 5.36 -7.05 7.77
CA LEU A 192 6.54 -7.17 6.91
C LEU A 192 6.75 -8.61 6.44
N ILE A 193 6.68 -9.60 7.35
CA ILE A 193 6.82 -11.01 7.01
C ILE A 193 5.72 -11.46 6.05
N ALA A 194 4.46 -11.13 6.34
CA ALA A 194 3.32 -11.47 5.49
C ALA A 194 3.46 -10.91 4.07
N VAL A 195 3.81 -9.62 3.94
CA VAL A 195 4.02 -8.96 2.66
C VAL A 195 5.18 -9.59 1.87
N LEU A 196 6.30 -9.88 2.54
CA LEU A 196 7.46 -10.53 1.90
C LEU A 196 7.12 -11.94 1.42
N VAL A 197 6.42 -12.74 2.23
CA VAL A 197 6.01 -14.11 1.87
C VAL A 197 4.98 -14.08 0.73
N ALA A 198 3.92 -13.26 0.86
CA ALA A 198 2.88 -13.11 -0.14
C ALA A 198 3.46 -12.67 -1.49
N GLY A 199 4.30 -11.62 -1.47
CA GLY A 199 4.99 -11.12 -2.66
C GLY A 199 5.91 -12.16 -3.29
N ARG A 200 6.70 -12.91 -2.50
CA ARG A 200 7.55 -13.99 -3.03
C ARG A 200 6.75 -15.09 -3.72
N GLN A 201 5.61 -15.48 -3.16
CA GLN A 201 4.75 -16.50 -3.76
C GLN A 201 4.03 -16.00 -5.01
N ALA A 202 3.62 -14.73 -5.02
CA ALA A 202 3.07 -14.07 -6.20
C ALA A 202 4.09 -14.01 -7.36
N ARG A 203 5.37 -13.70 -7.07
CA ARG A 203 6.47 -13.74 -8.06
C ARG A 203 6.66 -15.14 -8.67
N ARG A 204 6.40 -16.20 -7.90
CA ARG A 204 6.46 -17.60 -8.36
C ARG A 204 5.23 -18.03 -9.17
N GLY A 205 4.36 -17.10 -9.55
CA GLY A 205 3.12 -17.40 -10.28
C GLY A 205 2.04 -18.05 -9.42
N ARG A 206 2.14 -17.97 -8.08
CA ARG A 206 1.20 -18.58 -7.13
C ARG A 206 0.49 -17.50 -6.28
N PRO A 207 -0.27 -16.57 -6.88
CA PRO A 207 -0.88 -15.46 -6.15
C PRO A 207 -1.90 -15.93 -5.10
N GLY A 208 -2.68 -16.98 -5.38
CA GLY A 208 -3.63 -17.54 -4.40
C GLY A 208 -2.94 -18.06 -3.13
N ARG A 209 -1.80 -18.78 -3.27
CA ARG A 209 -0.99 -19.18 -2.11
C ARG A 209 -0.35 -17.98 -1.40
N GLY A 210 -0.02 -16.93 -2.14
CA GLY A 210 0.49 -15.68 -1.58
C GLY A 210 -0.54 -15.00 -0.68
N TRP A 211 -1.79 -14.90 -1.15
CA TRP A 211 -2.92 -14.41 -0.37
C TRP A 211 -3.16 -15.25 0.89
N LEU A 212 -3.27 -16.57 0.74
CA LEU A 212 -3.54 -17.47 1.87
C LEU A 212 -2.44 -17.40 2.93
N LEU A 213 -1.17 -17.49 2.53
CA LEU A 213 -0.05 -17.42 3.47
C LEU A 213 0.09 -16.03 4.11
N GLY A 214 -0.12 -14.96 3.33
CA GLY A 214 -0.13 -13.59 3.85
C GLY A 214 -1.23 -13.42 4.90
N ALA A 215 -2.46 -13.83 4.59
CA ALA A 215 -3.59 -13.76 5.51
C ALA A 215 -3.37 -14.61 6.77
N ALA A 216 -2.83 -15.83 6.65
CA ALA A 216 -2.54 -16.70 7.79
C ALA A 216 -1.48 -16.09 8.72
N ILE A 217 -0.38 -15.56 8.17
CA ILE A 217 0.66 -14.87 8.95
C ILE A 217 0.07 -13.65 9.65
N MET A 218 -0.81 -12.91 8.97
CA MET A 218 -1.45 -11.74 9.57
C MET A 218 -2.47 -12.06 10.65
N ALA A 219 -3.23 -13.15 10.52
CA ALA A 219 -4.10 -13.59 11.60
C ALA A 219 -3.31 -13.82 12.89
N VAL A 220 -2.16 -14.51 12.80
CA VAL A 220 -1.26 -14.74 13.94
C VAL A 220 -0.64 -13.43 14.46
N ALA A 221 -0.22 -12.54 13.58
CA ALA A 221 0.39 -11.27 13.98
C ALA A 221 -0.61 -10.33 14.67
N VAL A 222 -1.85 -10.27 14.18
CA VAL A 222 -2.92 -9.46 14.78
C VAL A 222 -3.33 -10.04 16.13
N ASP A 223 -3.48 -11.36 16.23
CA ASP A 223 -3.76 -12.03 17.50
C ASP A 223 -2.66 -11.75 18.54
N GLY A 224 -1.39 -11.91 18.15
CA GLY A 224 -0.26 -11.56 19.01
C GLY A 224 -0.21 -10.07 19.39
N ALA A 225 -0.67 -9.18 18.51
CA ALA A 225 -0.77 -7.75 18.81
C ALA A 225 -1.88 -7.45 19.83
N ILE A 226 -3.03 -8.13 19.75
CA ILE A 226 -4.10 -8.05 20.76
C ILE A 226 -3.56 -8.53 22.11
N VAL A 227 -2.87 -9.68 22.14
CA VAL A 227 -2.25 -10.21 23.36
C VAL A 227 -1.25 -9.22 23.95
N ALA A 228 -0.38 -8.63 23.13
CA ALA A 228 0.60 -7.64 23.58
C ALA A 228 -0.07 -6.36 24.12
N GLN A 229 -1.18 -5.94 23.51
CA GLN A 229 -1.96 -4.78 23.98
C GLN A 229 -2.59 -5.07 25.34
N VAL A 230 -3.25 -6.21 25.49
CA VAL A 230 -3.96 -6.61 26.71
C VAL A 230 -2.99 -6.92 27.85
N ALA A 231 -1.90 -7.66 27.58
CA ALA A 231 -0.89 -7.97 28.58
C ALA A 231 -0.18 -6.72 29.15
N GLY A 232 -0.25 -5.60 28.43
CA GLY A 232 0.26 -4.32 28.92
C GLY A 232 -0.63 -3.58 29.90
N THR A 233 -1.84 -4.09 30.14
CA THR A 233 -2.82 -3.49 31.03
C THR A 233 -2.73 -4.14 32.41
N HIS A 234 -2.61 -3.31 33.45
CA HIS A 234 -2.72 -3.77 34.83
C HIS A 234 -4.20 -3.80 35.19
N ALA A 235 -4.80 -4.98 35.07
CA ALA A 235 -6.09 -5.27 35.69
C ALA A 235 -5.77 -6.07 36.96
N GLU A 236 -5.75 -5.38 38.10
CA GLU A 236 -5.28 -5.93 39.39
C GLU A 236 -6.07 -7.16 39.85
N ASP A 237 -7.29 -7.33 39.34
CA ASP A 237 -8.22 -8.40 39.75
C ASP A 237 -8.39 -9.53 38.71
N LEU A 238 -7.69 -9.49 37.57
CA LEU A 238 -7.83 -10.49 36.51
C LEU A 238 -6.63 -11.45 36.44
N THR A 239 -6.91 -12.73 36.64
CA THR A 239 -5.96 -13.79 36.31
C THR A 239 -6.10 -14.13 34.83
N TRP A 240 -5.10 -13.75 34.03
CA TRP A 240 -5.13 -13.96 32.59
C TRP A 240 -4.83 -15.41 32.18
N HIS A 241 -5.69 -15.99 31.36
CA HIS A 241 -5.50 -17.34 30.83
C HIS A 241 -4.86 -17.32 29.43
N TYR A 242 -3.57 -16.95 29.36
CA TYR A 242 -2.83 -16.82 28.09
C TYR A 242 -2.75 -18.12 27.26
N ALA A 243 -3.07 -19.28 27.82
CA ALA A 243 -3.20 -20.51 27.04
C ALA A 243 -4.29 -20.43 25.96
N PHE A 244 -5.31 -19.58 26.17
CA PHE A 244 -6.39 -19.31 25.21
C PHE A 244 -6.11 -18.09 24.33
N ALA A 245 -4.93 -17.48 24.45
CA ALA A 245 -4.51 -16.33 23.64
C ALA A 245 -4.70 -16.51 22.13
N PRO A 246 -4.45 -17.68 21.51
CA PRO A 246 -4.66 -17.89 20.06
C PRO A 246 -6.10 -17.67 19.56
N LEU A 247 -7.07 -17.54 20.48
CA LEU A 247 -8.47 -17.31 20.19
C LEU A 247 -8.91 -15.88 20.51
N TRP A 248 -7.99 -15.00 20.91
CA TRP A 248 -8.32 -13.63 21.31
C TRP A 248 -8.69 -12.75 20.12
N LEU A 249 -8.15 -12.99 18.92
CA LEU A 249 -8.60 -12.31 17.72
C LEU A 249 -10.07 -12.65 17.36
N PRO A 250 -10.46 -13.94 17.22
CA PRO A 250 -11.87 -14.30 17.05
C PRO A 250 -12.77 -13.75 18.16
N ALA A 251 -12.31 -13.81 19.41
CA ALA A 251 -13.05 -13.28 20.55
C ALA A 251 -13.21 -11.76 20.48
N ALA A 252 -12.17 -11.00 20.15
CA ALA A 252 -12.23 -9.55 19.99
C ALA A 252 -13.12 -9.10 18.82
N LEU A 253 -13.22 -9.93 17.78
CA LEU A 253 -14.05 -9.65 16.61
C LEU A 253 -15.53 -10.02 16.84
N ALA A 254 -15.79 -11.16 17.47
CA ALA A 254 -17.15 -11.68 17.62
C ALA A 254 -17.77 -11.37 18.99
N ASP A 255 -16.98 -10.84 19.94
CA ASP A 255 -17.33 -10.72 21.36
C ASP A 255 -17.82 -12.06 21.95
N TRP A 256 -17.15 -13.16 21.56
CA TRP A 256 -17.61 -14.52 21.86
C TRP A 256 -16.46 -15.50 22.09
N SER A 257 -16.59 -16.35 23.12
CA SER A 257 -15.65 -17.43 23.46
C SER A 257 -15.89 -18.76 22.72
N PHE A 258 -16.86 -18.84 21.80
CA PHE A 258 -17.23 -20.08 21.08
C PHE A 258 -17.60 -21.26 22.01
N GLY A 259 -18.14 -20.96 23.19
CA GLY A 259 -18.51 -21.98 24.19
C GLY A 259 -17.34 -22.57 24.96
N LEU A 260 -16.13 -22.02 24.80
CA LEU A 260 -14.98 -22.34 25.64
C LEU A 260 -15.08 -21.67 27.01
N PRO A 261 -14.46 -22.24 28.05
CA PRO A 261 -14.46 -21.65 29.39
C PRO A 261 -13.75 -20.29 29.45
N TYR A 262 -12.87 -20.01 28.49
CA TYR A 262 -12.10 -18.78 28.38
C TYR A 262 -12.06 -18.29 26.92
N PRO A 263 -11.95 -16.98 26.67
CA PRO A 263 -11.98 -15.89 27.67
C PRO A 263 -13.33 -15.80 28.40
N THR A 264 -13.27 -15.52 29.70
CA THR A 264 -14.47 -15.25 30.52
C THR A 264 -15.17 -13.97 30.07
N ALA A 265 -16.39 -13.70 30.53
CA ALA A 265 -17.09 -12.45 30.22
C ALA A 265 -16.28 -11.19 30.65
N ALA A 266 -15.56 -11.26 31.77
CA ALA A 266 -14.72 -10.15 32.23
C ALA A 266 -13.47 -9.98 31.34
N GLU A 267 -12.83 -11.08 30.94
CA GLU A 267 -11.71 -11.03 29.99
C GLU A 267 -12.17 -10.54 28.60
N LEU A 268 -13.33 -10.99 28.11
CA LEU A 268 -13.94 -10.50 26.87
C LEU A 268 -14.17 -9.00 26.90
N PHE A 269 -14.75 -8.49 28.00
CA PHE A 269 -14.94 -7.07 28.19
C PHE A 269 -13.62 -6.29 28.12
N VAL A 270 -12.58 -6.74 28.83
CA VAL A 270 -11.27 -6.05 28.81
C VAL A 270 -10.57 -6.18 27.46
N ILE A 271 -10.64 -7.34 26.80
CA ILE A 271 -10.11 -7.53 25.45
C ILE A 271 -10.82 -6.59 24.47
N GLY A 272 -12.16 -6.56 24.51
CA GLY A 272 -12.99 -5.68 23.70
C GLY A 272 -12.65 -4.21 23.92
N ASP A 273 -12.66 -3.76 25.17
CA ASP A 273 -12.35 -2.38 25.57
C ASP A 273 -10.95 -1.96 25.10
N ARG A 274 -9.92 -2.74 25.43
CA ARG A 274 -8.52 -2.40 25.15
C ARG A 274 -8.11 -2.57 23.69
N ALA A 275 -8.77 -3.46 22.98
CA ALA A 275 -8.58 -3.65 21.54
C ALA A 275 -9.63 -2.89 20.70
N THR A 276 -10.48 -2.04 21.29
CA THR A 276 -11.58 -1.39 20.56
C THR A 276 -11.06 -0.73 19.26
N GLY A 277 -11.64 -1.11 18.13
CA GLY A 277 -11.33 -0.57 16.80
C GLY A 277 -9.98 -1.00 16.20
N MET A 278 -9.05 -1.51 17.00
CA MET A 278 -7.72 -1.90 16.56
C MET A 278 -7.77 -3.10 15.59
N PRO A 279 -8.41 -4.25 15.89
CA PRO A 279 -8.48 -5.40 15.00
C PRO A 279 -9.01 -5.05 13.60
N GLN A 280 -10.06 -4.24 13.51
CA GLN A 280 -10.66 -3.83 12.24
C GLN A 280 -9.68 -3.00 11.41
N LEU A 281 -9.03 -2.03 12.05
CA LEU A 281 -8.04 -1.17 11.42
C LEU A 281 -6.82 -1.96 10.92
N VAL A 282 -6.21 -2.80 11.77
CA VAL A 282 -5.05 -3.58 11.35
C VAL A 282 -5.42 -4.59 10.27
N LEU A 283 -6.62 -5.16 10.25
CA LEU A 283 -7.09 -6.02 9.16
C LEU A 283 -7.16 -5.26 7.82
N LEU A 284 -7.73 -4.04 7.81
CA LEU A 284 -7.83 -3.21 6.60
C LEU A 284 -6.45 -2.84 6.05
N LEU A 285 -5.56 -2.34 6.93
CA LEU A 285 -4.20 -1.97 6.55
C LEU A 285 -3.38 -3.19 6.09
N SER A 286 -3.58 -4.35 6.72
CA SER A 286 -2.93 -5.59 6.34
C SER A 286 -3.41 -6.08 4.97
N ALA A 287 -4.71 -6.03 4.71
CA ALA A 287 -5.29 -6.42 3.43
C ALA A 287 -4.83 -5.50 2.30
N TYR A 288 -4.79 -4.18 2.53
CA TYR A 288 -4.19 -3.19 1.63
C TYR A 288 -2.75 -3.58 1.26
N ALA A 289 -1.91 -3.77 2.27
CA ALA A 289 -0.49 -4.05 2.12
C ALA A 289 -0.22 -5.36 1.37
N ILE A 290 -0.90 -6.44 1.76
CA ILE A 290 -0.79 -7.76 1.13
C ILE A 290 -1.28 -7.68 -0.32
N GLY A 291 -2.45 -7.10 -0.55
CA GLY A 291 -3.03 -6.98 -1.89
C GLY A 291 -2.10 -6.24 -2.83
N TYR A 292 -1.64 -5.06 -2.42
CA TYR A 292 -0.72 -4.25 -3.21
C TYR A 292 0.58 -5.01 -3.51
N ALA A 293 1.16 -5.70 -2.52
CA ALA A 293 2.38 -6.48 -2.72
C ALA A 293 2.19 -7.67 -3.67
N VAL A 294 1.08 -8.40 -3.57
CA VAL A 294 0.76 -9.50 -4.50
C VAL A 294 0.58 -8.97 -5.93
N GLY A 295 -0.07 -7.81 -6.10
CA GLY A 295 -0.25 -7.16 -7.39
C GLY A 295 1.08 -6.71 -8.01
N ALA A 296 1.88 -5.98 -7.24
CA ALA A 296 3.16 -5.41 -7.67
C ALA A 296 4.25 -6.47 -7.91
N ALA A 297 4.13 -7.64 -7.26
CA ALA A 297 5.02 -8.78 -7.43
C ALA A 297 4.80 -9.54 -8.74
N ARG A 298 3.69 -9.32 -9.45
CA ARG A 298 3.38 -10.07 -10.66
C ARG A 298 4.42 -9.75 -11.75
N PRO A 299 4.96 -10.76 -12.45
CA PRO A 299 5.86 -10.53 -13.58
C PRO A 299 5.17 -9.58 -14.57
N ALA A 300 5.90 -8.59 -15.09
CA ALA A 300 5.40 -7.83 -16.22
C ALA A 300 5.11 -8.84 -17.32
N GLN A 301 3.86 -8.88 -17.77
CA GLN A 301 3.49 -9.72 -18.90
C GLN A 301 4.38 -9.26 -20.04
N ALA A 302 5.30 -10.12 -20.48
CA ALA A 302 6.16 -9.79 -21.61
C ALA A 302 5.22 -9.50 -22.76
N VAL A 303 5.15 -8.24 -23.18
CA VAL A 303 4.44 -7.88 -24.41
C VAL A 303 5.13 -8.69 -25.47
N ALA A 304 4.47 -9.75 -25.94
CA ALA A 304 5.00 -10.54 -27.04
C ALA A 304 5.36 -9.53 -28.13
N PRO A 305 6.59 -9.57 -28.68
CA PRO A 305 6.94 -8.69 -29.77
C PRO A 305 5.83 -8.87 -30.80
N SER A 306 5.09 -7.78 -31.04
CA SER A 306 4.15 -7.73 -32.15
C SER A 306 4.99 -8.16 -33.33
N VAL A 307 4.77 -9.38 -33.81
CA VAL A 307 5.34 -9.84 -35.07
C VAL A 307 4.87 -8.78 -36.04
N ALA A 308 5.76 -7.84 -36.35
CA ALA A 308 5.51 -6.80 -37.31
C ALA A 308 4.97 -7.55 -38.51
N ALA A 309 3.75 -7.21 -38.89
CA ALA A 309 3.11 -7.74 -40.08
C ALA A 309 4.18 -7.73 -41.15
N SER A 310 4.57 -8.94 -41.57
CA SER A 310 5.41 -9.17 -42.71
C SER A 310 4.94 -8.20 -43.79
N ASP A 311 5.83 -7.28 -44.17
CA ASP A 311 5.63 -6.39 -45.30
C ASP A 311 5.02 -7.20 -46.44
N PRO A 312 3.82 -6.87 -46.93
CA PRO A 312 3.41 -7.30 -48.24
C PRO A 312 4.18 -6.44 -49.25
N ASP A 313 5.52 -6.51 -49.23
CA ASP A 313 6.38 -6.03 -50.31
C ASP A 313 6.37 -7.10 -51.41
N GLY A 314 5.16 -7.36 -51.91
CA GLY A 314 4.92 -7.93 -53.22
C GLY A 314 5.19 -6.84 -54.26
N SER A 315 6.46 -6.51 -54.39
CA SER A 315 7.18 -5.97 -55.55
C SER A 315 6.48 -4.96 -56.48
N PRO A 316 7.04 -3.75 -56.64
CA PRO A 316 6.69 -2.83 -57.72
C PRO A 316 7.38 -3.26 -59.02
N ALA A 317 6.61 -3.75 -59.99
CA ALA A 317 7.08 -3.99 -61.36
C ALA A 317 6.36 -3.06 -62.34
N GLU A 318 6.93 -1.87 -62.53
CA GLU A 318 6.99 -1.09 -63.77
C GLU A 318 7.74 0.22 -63.44
N PRO A 319 8.51 0.86 -64.34
CA PRO A 319 8.25 0.92 -65.79
C PRO A 319 9.51 0.92 -66.68
N SER A 320 9.26 1.00 -68.00
CA SER A 320 10.09 1.67 -69.03
C SER A 320 10.72 0.76 -70.08
N GLY A 321 10.39 1.03 -71.35
CA GLY A 321 11.44 1.08 -72.38
C GLY A 321 11.13 0.44 -73.73
N SER A 322 10.65 1.27 -74.64
CA SER A 322 10.55 1.12 -76.10
C SER A 322 11.69 0.38 -76.83
N GLY A 323 11.31 -0.44 -77.82
CA GLY A 323 12.11 -0.83 -78.99
C GLY A 323 11.26 -1.69 -79.93
N SER A 324 10.61 -1.10 -80.95
CA SER A 324 11.13 -0.95 -82.32
C SER A 324 11.20 -2.26 -83.13
N ALA A 325 10.26 -2.37 -84.08
CA ALA A 325 10.35 -2.94 -85.44
C ALA A 325 11.06 -4.30 -85.69
N GLY A 326 10.30 -5.25 -86.24
CA GLY A 326 10.82 -6.47 -86.85
C GLY A 326 9.76 -7.21 -87.67
N THR A 327 9.61 -6.80 -88.93
CA THR A 327 8.91 -7.47 -90.03
C THR A 327 9.59 -8.81 -90.39
N ALA A 328 8.84 -9.89 -90.63
CA ALA A 328 9.06 -10.95 -91.66
C ALA A 328 8.34 -12.28 -91.26
N THR A 329 7.34 -12.81 -91.99
CA THR A 329 7.35 -13.59 -93.26
C THR A 329 7.34 -15.13 -93.04
N SER A 330 6.33 -15.79 -93.63
CA SER A 330 6.16 -17.24 -93.95
C SER A 330 6.04 -18.24 -92.79
N ALA A 331 5.23 -19.31 -92.85
CA ALA A 331 4.56 -19.99 -93.96
C ALA A 331 3.18 -20.51 -93.53
#